data_AF-A0A524KYI5-F1
#
_entry.id   AF-A0A524KYI5-F1
#
_cell.length_a   1.000
_cell.length_b   1.000
_cell.length_c   1.000
_cell.angle_alpha   90.00
_cell.angle_beta   90.00
_cell.angle_gamma   90.00
#
_symmetry.space_group_name_H-M   'P 1'
#
loop_
_entity.id
_entity.type
_entity.pdbx_description
1 polymer ?
#
loop_
_entity_poly.entity_id
_entity_poly.type
_entity_poly.pdbx_seq_one_letter_code
_entity_poly.pdbx_strand_id
1 'polypeptide(L)'
;MDAQGLPRGAIQRAERLGGGTQNILLRFERGGHAYVLRRPPLHKRANSDETMRREARVLGALRGTAVPHPRLLAACAATDVLGASFTLMEAVRGFNPTTGLPALHASDPALRKRMGLAL
;
A
#
# COMPACT_ATOMS: atom_id res chain seq x y z
N MET A 1 16.09 -0.30 -2.44
CA MET A 1 15.99 -0.36 -0.96
C MET A 1 16.84 -1.51 -0.40
N ASP A 2 18.01 -1.80 -1.01
CA ASP A 2 18.84 -2.95 -0.61
C ASP A 2 19.57 -2.69 0.70
N ALA A 3 19.93 -1.43 0.95
CA ALA A 3 20.47 -0.96 2.22
C ALA A 3 19.49 -1.14 3.40
N GLN A 4 18.20 -1.35 3.13
CA GLN A 4 17.16 -1.60 4.15
C GLN A 4 16.94 -3.11 4.38
N GLY A 5 17.82 -3.98 3.86
CA GLY A 5 17.75 -5.44 4.06
C GLY A 5 16.65 -6.14 3.27
N LEU A 6 16.01 -5.46 2.31
CA LEU A 6 14.98 -6.12 1.48
C LEU A 6 15.62 -7.10 0.49
N PRO A 7 14.96 -8.25 0.22
CA PRO A 7 15.39 -9.22 -0.77
C PRO A 7 15.76 -8.59 -2.12
N ARG A 8 16.93 -8.97 -2.64
CA ARG A 8 17.45 -8.51 -3.93
C ARG A 8 16.79 -9.26 -5.09
N GLY A 9 16.98 -8.73 -6.30
CA GLY A 9 16.45 -9.29 -7.52
C GLY A 9 15.80 -8.24 -8.41
N ALA A 10 15.45 -8.65 -9.63
CA ALA A 10 14.71 -7.83 -10.57
C ALA A 10 13.28 -7.54 -10.07
N ILE A 11 12.75 -6.39 -10.45
CA ILE A 11 11.33 -6.08 -10.29
C ILE A 11 10.57 -6.81 -11.39
N GLN A 12 9.53 -7.53 -11.01
CA GLN A 12 8.69 -8.33 -11.90
C GLN A 12 7.22 -8.00 -11.67
N ARG A 13 6.37 -8.28 -12.67
CA ARG A 13 4.90 -8.18 -12.57
C ARG A 13 4.41 -6.86 -11.96
N ALA A 14 5.04 -5.76 -12.37
CA ALA A 14 4.66 -4.44 -11.90
C ALA A 14 3.33 -4.03 -12.52
N GLU A 15 2.37 -3.66 -11.67
CA GLU A 15 1.04 -3.24 -12.08
C GLU A 15 0.56 -2.09 -11.21
N ARG A 16 -0.30 -1.22 -11.77
CA ARG A 16 -0.90 -0.13 -11.02
C ARG A 16 -2.16 -0.59 -10.32
N LEU A 17 -2.27 -0.32 -9.03
CA LEU A 17 -3.50 -0.56 -8.27
C LEU A 17 -4.45 0.65 -8.43
N GLY A 18 -5.70 0.36 -8.80
CA GLY A 18 -6.75 1.36 -8.98
C GLY A 18 -7.55 1.67 -7.71
N GLY A 19 -8.57 2.51 -7.86
CA GLY A 19 -9.56 2.81 -6.81
C GLY A 19 -9.23 4.00 -5.91
N GLY A 20 -8.07 4.65 -6.09
CA GLY A 20 -7.69 5.88 -5.39
C GLY A 20 -7.11 6.92 -6.35
N THR A 21 -7.38 8.20 -6.09
CA THR A 21 -6.93 9.32 -6.94
C THR A 21 -5.77 10.10 -6.34
N GLN A 22 -5.55 9.98 -5.02
CA GLN A 22 -4.60 10.84 -4.29
C GLN A 22 -3.18 10.29 -4.22
N ASN A 23 -2.94 9.01 -4.46
CA ASN A 23 -1.62 8.40 -4.41
C ASN A 23 -1.44 7.43 -5.58
N ILE A 24 -0.19 7.25 -6.00
CA ILE A 24 0.18 6.17 -6.92
C ILE A 24 0.46 4.94 -6.07
N LEU A 25 -0.29 3.87 -6.34
CA LEU A 25 -0.03 2.54 -5.78
C LEU A 25 0.42 1.61 -6.89
N LEU A 26 1.57 0.96 -6.71
CA LEU A 26 2.08 -0.06 -7.62
C LEU A 26 2.27 -1.37 -6.86
N ARG A 27 1.70 -2.46 -7.36
CA ARG A 27 2.04 -3.81 -6.91
C ARG A 27 3.17 -4.34 -7.80
N PHE A 28 4.14 -5.03 -7.21
CA PHE A 28 5.19 -5.71 -7.94
C PHE A 28 5.78 -6.87 -7.13
N GLU A 29 6.54 -7.74 -7.79
CA GLU A 29 7.28 -8.83 -7.17
C GLU A 29 8.78 -8.58 -7.26
N ARG A 30 9.51 -8.94 -6.20
CA ARG A 30 10.98 -8.85 -6.15
C ARG A 30 11.55 -9.84 -5.14
N GLY A 31 12.57 -10.60 -5.56
CA GLY A 31 13.25 -11.55 -4.66
C GLY A 31 12.31 -12.56 -4.02
N GLY A 32 11.25 -12.98 -4.73
CA GLY A 32 10.23 -13.91 -4.22
C GLY A 32 9.12 -13.30 -3.36
N HIS A 33 9.12 -11.99 -3.13
CA HIS A 33 8.10 -11.31 -2.31
C HIS A 33 7.26 -10.34 -3.13
N ALA A 34 5.99 -10.19 -2.76
CA ALA A 34 5.09 -9.20 -3.33
C ALA A 34 5.07 -7.92 -2.47
N TYR A 35 5.16 -6.78 -3.13
CA TYR A 35 5.23 -5.46 -2.53
C TYR A 35 4.11 -4.58 -3.07
N VAL A 36 3.69 -3.62 -2.24
CA VAL A 36 2.95 -2.44 -2.68
C VAL A 36 3.79 -1.20 -2.40
N LEU A 37 4.16 -0.48 -3.45
CA LEU A 37 4.70 0.88 -3.35
C LEU A 37 3.54 1.86 -3.26
N ARG A 38 3.63 2.79 -2.31
CA ARG A 38 2.72 3.93 -2.20
C ARG A 38 3.55 5.22 -2.20
N ARG A 39 3.18 6.16 -3.07
CA ARG A 39 3.78 7.49 -3.12
C ARG A 39 2.76 8.57 -3.51
N PRO A 40 3.03 9.85 -3.21
CA PRO A 40 2.32 10.98 -3.78
C PRO A 40 2.30 10.95 -5.32
N PRO A 41 1.32 11.61 -5.97
CA PRO A 41 1.27 11.73 -7.43
C PRO A 41 2.42 12.59 -7.95
N LEU A 42 2.59 12.68 -9.27
CA LEU A 42 3.63 13.52 -9.89
C LEU A 42 3.40 15.00 -9.56
N HIS A 43 2.17 15.47 -9.73
CA HIS A 43 1.72 16.80 -9.30
C HIS A 43 1.13 16.72 -7.89
N LYS A 44 2.02 16.65 -6.90
CA LYS A 44 1.65 16.53 -5.49
C LYS A 44 1.36 17.88 -4.84
N ARG A 45 0.55 17.87 -3.79
CA ARG A 45 0.35 19.04 -2.93
C ARG A 45 1.61 19.26 -2.08
N ALA A 46 1.82 20.49 -1.60
CA ALA A 46 2.98 20.84 -0.79
C ALA A 46 3.14 19.95 0.47
N ASN A 47 2.04 19.49 1.06
CA ASN A 47 2.04 18.65 2.26
C ASN A 47 2.03 17.14 1.99
N SER A 48 2.08 16.70 0.72
CA SER A 48 1.92 15.27 0.39
C SER A 48 3.06 14.41 0.93
N ASP A 49 4.31 14.88 0.88
CA ASP A 49 5.44 14.09 1.41
C ASP A 49 5.40 13.98 2.94
N GLU A 50 5.02 15.07 3.62
CA GLU A 50 4.87 15.05 5.07
C GLU A 50 3.73 14.11 5.50
N THR A 51 2.65 14.09 4.72
CA THR A 51 1.56 13.13 4.93
C THR A 51 2.05 11.69 4.76
N MET A 52 2.85 11.41 3.72
CA MET A 52 3.41 10.07 3.49
C MET A 52 4.35 9.64 4.62
N ARG A 53 5.20 10.55 5.12
CA ARG A 53 6.07 10.29 6.28
C ARG A 53 5.27 9.99 7.55
N ARG A 54 4.17 10.72 7.79
CA ARG A 54 3.27 10.47 8.92
C ARG A 54 2.60 9.10 8.80
N GLU A 55 2.10 8.74 7.62
CA GLU A 55 1.49 7.42 7.36
C GLU A 55 2.49 6.28 7.62
N ALA A 56 3.74 6.43 7.17
CA ALA A 56 4.81 5.46 7.44
C ALA A 56 5.05 5.29 8.94
N ARG A 57 5.10 6.39 9.71
CA ARG A 57 5.26 6.35 11.17
C ARG A 57 4.12 5.61 11.85
N VAL A 58 2.87 5.88 11.45
CA VAL A 58 1.69 5.21 12.01
C VAL A 58 1.71 3.70 11.71
N LEU A 59 1.98 3.31 10.46
CA LEU A 59 2.09 1.89 10.10
C LEU A 59 3.21 1.18 10.86
N GLY A 60 4.35 1.85 11.08
CA GLY A 60 5.43 1.33 11.92
C GLY A 60 4.99 1.11 13.36
N ALA A 61 4.20 2.03 13.93
CA ALA A 61 3.70 1.95 15.30
C ALA A 61 2.62 0.87 15.50
N LEU A 62 1.87 0.53 14.45
CA LEU A 62 0.86 -0.54 14.50
C LEU A 62 1.48 -1.94 14.52
N ARG A 63 2.78 -2.08 14.21
CA ARG A 63 3.46 -3.37 14.14
C ARG A 63 3.31 -4.14 15.46
N GLY A 64 2.77 -5.35 15.39
CA GLY A 64 2.58 -6.24 16.54
C GLY A 64 1.30 -5.97 17.35
N THR A 65 0.48 -4.99 16.95
CA THR A 65 -0.85 -4.80 17.50
C THR A 65 -1.87 -5.74 16.85
N ALA A 66 -3.06 -5.87 17.46
CA ALA A 66 -4.17 -6.63 16.90
C ALA A 66 -4.92 -5.91 15.76
N VAL A 67 -4.60 -4.63 15.51
CA VAL A 67 -5.27 -3.84 14.46
C VAL A 67 -4.86 -4.39 13.09
N PRO A 68 -5.79 -4.77 12.20
CA PRO A 68 -5.44 -5.22 10.86
C PRO A 68 -4.80 -4.10 10.03
N HIS A 69 -3.58 -4.30 9.55
CA HIS A 69 -2.86 -3.32 8.72
C HIS A 69 -1.86 -4.02 7.78
N PRO A 70 -1.55 -3.43 6.61
CA PRO A 70 -0.43 -3.91 5.80
C PRO A 70 0.88 -3.65 6.55
N ARG A 71 1.74 -4.66 6.63
CA ARG A 71 3.05 -4.50 7.27
C ARG A 71 3.92 -3.53 6.48
N LEU A 72 4.46 -2.52 7.16
CA LEU A 72 5.48 -1.65 6.59
C LEU A 72 6.79 -2.44 6.42
N LEU A 73 7.30 -2.50 5.19
CA LEU A 73 8.56 -3.18 4.84
C LEU A 73 9.74 -2.23 4.83
N ALA A 74 9.54 -1.05 4.24
CA ALA A 74 10.52 0.04 4.22
C ALA A 74 9.83 1.37 3.94
N ALA A 75 10.50 2.46 4.29
CA ALA A 75 10.08 3.82 3.93
C ALA A 75 11.29 4.64 3.48
N CYS A 76 11.08 5.52 2.51
CA CYS A 76 12.06 6.51 2.09
C CYS A 76 11.46 7.90 2.33
N ALA A 77 12.07 8.66 3.24
CA ALA A 77 11.63 10.00 3.60
C ALA A 77 12.15 11.07 2.62
N ALA A 78 13.27 10.78 1.96
CA ALA A 78 13.92 11.66 0.99
C ALA A 78 13.19 11.64 -0.35
N THR A 79 13.19 12.78 -1.03
CA THR A 79 12.47 12.96 -2.30
C THR A 79 13.36 12.83 -3.52
N ASP A 80 14.67 12.73 -3.35
CA ASP A 80 15.68 12.64 -4.41
C ASP A 80 15.64 11.29 -5.15
N VAL A 81 15.21 10.20 -4.50
CA VAL A 81 15.16 8.87 -5.11
C VAL A 81 14.07 8.72 -6.18
N LEU A 82 12.84 9.22 -5.92
CA LEU A 82 11.68 9.06 -6.82
C LEU A 82 10.87 10.36 -7.05
N GLY A 83 11.45 11.52 -6.71
CA GLY A 83 10.76 12.81 -6.73
C GLY A 83 9.73 12.99 -5.59
N ALA A 84 9.59 12.00 -4.71
CA ALA A 84 8.69 12.03 -3.56
C ALA A 84 9.12 10.99 -2.52
N SER A 85 8.72 11.22 -1.28
CA SER A 85 8.75 10.20 -0.24
C SER A 85 7.80 9.05 -0.59
N PHE A 86 8.13 7.84 -0.15
CA PHE A 86 7.34 6.65 -0.47
C PHE A 86 7.50 5.56 0.59
N THR A 87 6.54 4.65 0.59
CA THR A 87 6.58 3.44 1.43
C THR A 87 6.50 2.19 0.58
N LEU A 88 7.12 1.12 1.07
CA LEU A 88 6.94 -0.24 0.60
C LEU A 88 6.23 -1.02 1.70
N MET A 89 5.13 -1.66 1.34
CA MET A 89 4.30 -2.45 2.25
C MET A 89 4.10 -3.85 1.71
N GLU A 90 3.73 -4.77 2.59
CA GLU A 90 3.29 -6.10 2.22
C GLU A 90 2.03 -6.04 1.36
N ALA A 91 2.00 -6.82 0.28
CA ALA A 91 0.80 -6.95 -0.55
C ALA A 91 -0.26 -7.80 0.16
N VAL A 92 -1.36 -7.17 0.59
CA VAL A 92 -2.48 -7.88 1.19
C VAL A 92 -3.28 -8.62 0.11
N ARG A 93 -3.48 -9.92 0.30
CA ARG A 93 -4.33 -10.72 -0.58
C ARG A 93 -5.80 -10.44 -0.26
N GLY A 94 -6.46 -9.70 -1.15
CA GLY A 94 -7.86 -9.33 -1.01
C GLY A 94 -8.36 -8.60 -2.24
N PHE A 95 -9.46 -7.86 -2.10
CA PHE A 95 -10.02 -7.00 -3.14
C PHE A 95 -10.29 -5.61 -2.58
N ASN A 96 -10.24 -4.60 -3.46
CA ASN A 96 -10.67 -3.26 -3.13
C ASN A 96 -12.16 -3.11 -3.49
N PRO A 97 -13.07 -2.93 -2.51
CA PRO A 97 -14.50 -2.82 -2.80
C PRO A 97 -14.86 -1.61 -3.66
N THR A 98 -14.00 -0.59 -3.77
CA THR A 98 -14.25 0.58 -4.65
C THR A 98 -14.00 0.29 -6.13
N THR A 99 -13.26 -0.77 -6.46
CA THR A 99 -12.99 -1.17 -7.86
C THR A 99 -13.87 -2.31 -8.34
N GLY A 100 -14.66 -2.91 -7.45
CA GLY A 100 -15.53 -4.04 -7.75
C GLY A 100 -15.61 -5.02 -6.58
N LEU A 101 -16.67 -5.81 -6.58
CA LEU A 101 -16.90 -6.85 -5.59
C LEU A 101 -16.85 -8.23 -6.26
N PRO A 102 -16.18 -9.22 -5.66
CA PRO A 102 -16.31 -10.61 -6.09
C PRO A 102 -17.78 -11.07 -6.04
N ALA A 103 -18.16 -12.04 -6.88
CA ALA A 103 -19.55 -12.48 -7.06
C ALA A 103 -20.28 -12.77 -5.73
N LEU A 104 -19.61 -13.43 -4.79
CA LEU A 104 -20.15 -13.71 -3.45
C LEU A 104 -20.55 -12.43 -2.70
N HIS A 105 -19.71 -11.39 -2.74
CA HIS A 105 -19.95 -10.12 -2.06
C HIS A 105 -20.95 -9.25 -2.82
N ALA A 106 -20.92 -9.31 -4.16
CA ALA A 106 -21.85 -8.58 -5.01
C ALA A 106 -23.30 -9.10 -4.89
N SER A 107 -23.48 -10.41 -4.70
CA SER A 107 -24.80 -11.06 -4.65
C SER A 107 -25.48 -11.01 -3.28
N ASP A 108 -24.75 -10.83 -2.18
CA ASP A 108 -25.31 -10.89 -0.82
C ASP A 108 -25.21 -9.53 -0.07
N PRO A 109 -26.32 -8.77 0.06
CA PRO A 109 -26.37 -7.53 0.83
C PRO A 109 -26.07 -7.72 2.34
N ALA A 110 -26.47 -8.84 2.93
CA ALA A 110 -26.20 -9.12 4.34
C ALA A 110 -24.70 -9.35 4.58
N LEU A 111 -24.03 -10.00 3.63
CA LEU A 111 -22.57 -10.13 3.65
C LEU A 111 -21.87 -8.77 3.52
N ARG A 112 -22.32 -7.91 2.60
CA ARG A 112 -21.77 -6.53 2.50
C ARG A 112 -21.95 -5.73 3.79
N LYS A 113 -23.11 -5.87 4.45
CA LYS A 113 -23.36 -5.25 5.76
C LYS A 113 -22.39 -5.78 6.82
N ARG A 114 -22.21 -7.10 6.91
CA ARG A 114 -21.24 -7.70 7.86
C ARG A 114 -19.82 -7.21 7.59
N MET A 115 -19.41 -7.15 6.32
CA MET A 115 -18.09 -6.63 5.92
C MET A 115 -17.89 -5.18 6.36
N GLY A 116 -18.88 -4.30 6.19
CA GLY A 116 -18.77 -2.90 6.61
C GLY A 116 -18.78 -2.69 8.13
N LEU A 117 -19.23 -3.69 8.90
CA LEU A 117 -19.24 -3.69 10.36
C LEU A 117 -18.08 -4.47 10.98
N ALA A 118 -17.30 -5.19 10.18
CA ALA A 118 -16.10 -5.87 10.63
C ALA A 118 -14.99 -4.84 10.80
N LEU A 119 -14.68 -4.51 12.06
CA LEU A 119 -13.50 -3.76 12.49
C LEU A 119 -12.49 -4.72 13.10
#